data_AF-A0A6P6ABA6-F1
#
_entry.id   AF-A0A6P6ABA6-F1
#
_cell.length_a   1.000
_cell.length_b   1.000
_cell.length_c   1.000
_cell.angle_alpha   90.00
_cell.angle_beta   90.00
_cell.angle_gamma   90.00
#
_symmetry.space_group_name_H-M   'P 1'
#
loop_
_entity.id
_entity.type
_entity.pdbx_description
1 polymer ?
#
loop_
_entity_poly.entity_id
_entity_poly.type
_entity_poly.pdbx_seq_one_letter_code
_entity_poly.pdbx_strand_id
1 'polypeptide(L)'
;MGSSRPQKTGNGVSTRWVSLFCIASFLLGVLVVNRFWAISDPVKMDEEATLVQKHQRKEVPPIVNCDKDASVQAGDILSQVSQTHDVIMTLDKTISSLEMQLAAARAAKADSEEGSPMVTKSGIENWKERRKVFFVMGIITAFSSRKRRDSIRETWMPQGEELKRLEKEKGIIMRFVIGHSATPGGVLDRAIDAEEEQHKDFLHLNHIEGYHELSSKTQIYFSTAVAKWDADFYIKVDDDVHVNVGMVGSTLVHHRSKPRIYIGCMKSGPVLAQKGVKYHEPEYWKFGEVGNKYFRHATGQIYAISKDLATYISVNRFLVYWS
;
A
#
# COMPACT_ATOMS: atom_id res chain seq x y z
N MET A 1 -22.19 21.29 -73.31
CA MET A 1 -20.99 21.48 -72.46
C MET A 1 -20.72 20.21 -71.67
N GLY A 2 -19.85 19.33 -72.18
CA GLY A 2 -19.32 18.20 -71.41
C GLY A 2 -17.88 18.50 -71.05
N SER A 3 -17.58 18.70 -69.76
CA SER A 3 -16.23 18.99 -69.27
C SER A 3 -15.65 17.73 -68.64
N SER A 4 -14.71 17.12 -69.35
CA SER A 4 -13.87 16.02 -68.90
C SER A 4 -12.82 16.54 -67.91
N ARG A 5 -12.83 16.01 -66.68
CA ARG A 5 -11.74 16.20 -65.70
C ARG A 5 -10.64 15.18 -65.94
N PRO A 6 -9.35 15.55 -65.90
CA PRO A 6 -8.25 14.59 -66.03
C PRO A 6 -8.02 13.86 -64.70
N GLN A 7 -7.85 12.54 -64.77
CA GLN A 7 -7.36 11.73 -63.65
C GLN A 7 -5.90 12.10 -63.35
N LYS A 8 -5.61 12.48 -62.10
CA LYS A 8 -4.24 12.57 -61.58
C LYS A 8 -3.67 11.17 -61.43
N THR A 9 -2.59 10.88 -62.13
CA THR A 9 -1.75 9.71 -61.89
C THR A 9 -1.03 9.90 -60.55
N GLY A 10 -1.45 9.13 -59.54
CA GLY A 10 -0.71 9.06 -58.28
C GLY A 10 0.62 8.36 -58.50
N ASN A 11 1.72 9.05 -58.18
CA ASN A 11 3.04 8.43 -58.05
C ASN A 11 3.02 7.48 -56.85
N GLY A 12 2.50 6.27 -57.06
CA GLY A 12 2.59 5.17 -56.10
C GLY A 12 4.02 4.64 -56.07
N VAL A 13 4.58 4.50 -54.87
CA VAL A 13 5.86 3.83 -54.65
C VAL A 13 5.71 2.39 -55.15
N SER A 14 6.62 1.96 -56.04
CA SER A 14 6.60 0.62 -56.62
C SER A 14 6.54 -0.44 -55.51
N THR A 15 5.73 -1.48 -55.68
CA THR A 15 5.60 -2.62 -54.75
C THR A 15 6.95 -3.26 -54.41
N ARG A 16 7.93 -3.16 -55.32
CA ARG A 16 9.32 -3.60 -55.08
C ARG A 16 10.07 -2.75 -54.06
N TRP A 17 9.78 -1.45 -54.00
CA TRP A 17 10.36 -0.56 -52.98
C TRP A 17 9.69 -0.76 -51.63
N VAL A 18 8.37 -0.98 -51.61
CA VAL A 18 7.65 -1.32 -50.36
C VAL A 18 8.18 -2.63 -49.77
N SER A 19 8.37 -3.66 -50.58
CA SER A 19 8.92 -4.94 -50.09
C SER A 19 10.37 -4.80 -49.59
N LEU A 20 11.22 -4.00 -50.24
CA LEU A 20 12.56 -3.70 -49.77
C LEU A 20 12.56 -2.96 -48.42
N PHE A 21 11.69 -1.96 -48.25
CA PHE A 21 11.54 -1.26 -46.97
C PHE A 21 11.01 -2.19 -45.85
N CYS A 22 10.08 -3.09 -46.16
CA CYS A 22 9.59 -4.08 -45.19
C CYS A 22 10.70 -5.06 -44.75
N ILE A 23 11.50 -5.56 -45.70
CA ILE A 23 12.61 -6.47 -45.39
C ILE A 23 13.69 -5.73 -44.57
N ALA A 24 14.05 -4.51 -44.96
CA ALA A 24 15.01 -3.69 -44.21
C ALA A 24 14.53 -3.41 -42.78
N SER A 25 13.24 -3.11 -42.60
CA SER A 25 12.63 -2.87 -41.27
C SER A 25 12.65 -4.13 -40.42
N PHE A 26 12.38 -5.29 -41.02
CA PHE A 26 12.43 -6.58 -40.32
C PHE A 26 13.85 -6.94 -39.89
N LEU A 27 14.85 -6.76 -40.76
CA LEU A 27 16.26 -7.01 -40.44
C LEU A 27 16.78 -6.06 -39.35
N LEU A 28 16.38 -4.79 -39.40
CA LEU A 28 16.71 -3.82 -38.35
C LEU A 28 16.04 -4.20 -37.01
N GLY A 29 14.78 -4.65 -37.05
CA GLY A 29 14.06 -5.17 -35.89
C GLY A 29 14.74 -6.39 -35.27
N VAL A 30 15.20 -7.35 -36.07
CA VAL A 30 15.95 -8.53 -35.60
C VAL A 30 17.28 -8.14 -34.97
N LEU A 31 17.99 -7.16 -35.51
CA LEU A 31 19.24 -6.64 -34.92
C LEU A 31 19.00 -5.92 -33.59
N VAL A 32 17.91 -5.15 -33.47
CA VAL A 32 17.54 -4.49 -32.21
C VAL A 32 17.10 -5.51 -31.15
N VAL A 33 16.28 -6.49 -31.52
CA VAL A 33 15.85 -7.56 -30.60
C VAL A 33 17.05 -8.42 -30.16
N ASN A 34 17.95 -8.80 -31.07
CA ASN A 34 19.16 -9.56 -30.71
C ASN A 34 20.15 -8.75 -29.86
N ARG A 35 20.22 -7.43 -30.02
CA ARG A 35 21.06 -6.56 -29.17
C ARG A 35 20.47 -6.35 -27.77
N PHE A 36 19.15 -6.38 -27.62
CA PHE A 36 18.49 -6.35 -26.31
C PHE A 36 18.45 -7.73 -25.63
N TRP A 37 18.49 -8.83 -26.39
CA TRP A 37 18.50 -10.19 -25.84
C TRP A 37 19.92 -10.72 -25.53
N ALA A 38 20.97 -10.08 -26.04
CA ALA A 38 22.37 -10.37 -25.70
C ALA A 38 22.83 -9.82 -24.33
N ILE A 39 21.93 -9.26 -23.52
CA ILE A 39 22.16 -8.89 -22.10
C ILE A 39 21.17 -9.63 -21.21
N SER A 40 21.02 -10.93 -21.45
CA SER A 40 20.36 -11.83 -20.51
C SER A 40 21.18 -13.11 -20.47
N ASP A 41 22.15 -13.14 -19.56
CA ASP A 41 22.79 -14.39 -19.17
C ASP A 41 21.71 -15.33 -18.62
N PRO A 42 21.63 -16.58 -19.11
CA PRO A 42 20.79 -17.59 -18.49
C PRO A 42 21.45 -18.03 -17.18
N VAL A 43 20.86 -17.65 -16.05
CA VAL A 43 21.15 -18.26 -14.75
C VAL A 43 20.75 -19.73 -14.85
N LYS A 44 21.76 -20.60 -14.96
CA LYS A 44 21.61 -22.05 -14.78
C LYS A 44 21.18 -22.30 -13.32
N MET A 45 19.92 -22.66 -13.13
CA MET A 45 19.48 -23.38 -11.93
C MET A 45 19.49 -24.86 -12.28
N ASP A 46 20.56 -25.55 -11.92
CA ASP A 46 20.55 -26.83 -11.20
C ASP A 46 21.97 -27.38 -11.08
N GLU A 47 22.19 -28.10 -9.98
CA GLU A 47 23.33 -28.99 -9.71
C GLU A 47 24.58 -28.36 -9.06
N GLU A 48 24.44 -27.87 -7.82
CA GLU A 48 25.58 -27.79 -6.90
C GLU A 48 25.13 -28.04 -5.43
N ALA A 49 24.64 -29.25 -5.19
CA ALA A 49 24.39 -29.77 -3.84
C ALA A 49 25.15 -31.08 -3.61
N THR A 50 26.41 -31.19 -4.07
CA THR A 50 27.26 -32.37 -3.80
C THR A 50 28.75 -32.11 -4.07
N LEU A 51 29.37 -31.10 -3.45
CA LEU A 51 30.85 -31.01 -3.46
C LEU A 51 31.47 -30.11 -2.38
N VAL A 52 31.01 -30.21 -1.13
CA VAL A 52 31.77 -29.71 0.04
C VAL A 52 31.82 -30.78 1.13
N GLN A 53 32.12 -32.02 0.73
CA GLN A 53 32.38 -33.10 1.67
C GLN A 53 33.60 -33.92 1.24
N LYS A 54 34.73 -33.26 0.97
CA LYS A 54 36.05 -33.89 0.95
C LYS A 54 37.15 -32.84 0.84
N HIS A 55 37.64 -32.36 1.98
CA HIS A 55 39.07 -32.19 2.29
C HIS A 55 39.20 -31.38 3.58
N GLN A 56 39.34 -32.08 4.69
CA GLN A 56 40.44 -31.88 5.65
C GLN A 56 40.26 -32.88 6.80
N ARG A 57 40.99 -33.98 6.71
CA ARG A 57 41.24 -34.91 7.81
C ARG A 57 42.76 -34.93 8.00
N LYS A 58 43.19 -34.64 9.23
CA LYS A 58 44.53 -34.64 9.87
C LYS A 58 44.77 -33.27 10.50
N GLU A 59 45.19 -33.10 11.75
CA GLU A 59 45.61 -33.97 12.86
C GLU A 59 45.49 -33.09 14.12
N VAL A 60 45.19 -33.70 15.28
CA VAL A 60 45.11 -33.03 16.61
C VAL A 60 46.50 -32.93 17.23
N PRO A 61 46.84 -31.81 17.91
CA PRO A 61 47.40 -31.93 19.28
C PRO A 61 46.97 -30.78 20.22
N PRO A 62 47.35 -30.85 21.51
CA PRO A 62 46.56 -31.41 22.60
C PRO A 62 45.67 -30.37 23.31
N ILE A 63 44.74 -30.91 24.09
CA ILE A 63 43.87 -30.24 25.05
C ILE A 63 44.71 -29.35 25.99
N VAL A 64 44.54 -28.04 25.89
CA VAL A 64 44.79 -27.12 27.00
C VAL A 64 43.45 -26.92 27.69
N ASN A 65 43.39 -27.43 28.92
CA ASN A 65 42.28 -27.29 29.83
C ASN A 65 42.17 -25.80 30.21
N CYS A 66 41.14 -25.11 29.71
CA CYS A 66 40.76 -23.78 30.19
C CYS A 66 39.41 -23.90 30.90
N ASP A 67 39.35 -23.29 32.08
CA ASP A 67 38.41 -23.54 33.15
C ASP A 67 36.92 -23.53 32.78
N LYS A 68 36.16 -24.39 33.47
CA LYS A 68 34.72 -24.63 33.32
C LYS A 68 33.83 -23.48 33.79
N ASP A 69 34.39 -22.33 34.13
CA ASP A 69 33.63 -21.21 34.69
C ASP A 69 33.16 -20.21 33.61
N ALA A 70 33.80 -20.18 32.42
CA ALA A 70 33.48 -19.21 31.37
C ALA A 70 32.28 -19.62 30.47
N SER A 71 32.00 -20.92 30.30
CA SER A 71 30.90 -21.38 29.43
C SER A 71 29.52 -21.28 30.10
N VAL A 72 29.48 -21.40 31.43
CA VAL A 72 28.27 -21.16 32.24
C VAL A 72 27.94 -19.67 32.22
N GLN A 73 28.95 -18.82 32.40
CA GLN A 73 28.79 -17.36 32.41
C GLN A 73 28.32 -16.81 31.06
N ALA A 74 28.79 -17.35 29.93
CA ALA A 74 28.32 -16.95 28.60
C ALA A 74 26.87 -17.38 28.31
N GLY A 75 26.47 -18.57 28.77
CA GLY A 75 25.08 -19.05 28.69
C GLY A 75 24.13 -18.21 29.55
N ASP A 76 24.57 -17.85 30.75
CA ASP A 76 23.83 -16.98 31.66
C ASP A 76 23.70 -15.56 31.10
N ILE A 77 24.74 -15.00 30.48
CA ILE A 77 24.69 -13.69 29.81
C ILE A 77 23.71 -13.72 28.63
N LEU A 78 23.74 -14.74 27.77
CA LEU A 78 22.80 -14.85 26.65
C LEU A 78 21.35 -15.04 27.11
N SER A 79 21.14 -15.80 28.19
CA SER A 79 19.83 -15.94 28.83
C SER A 79 19.33 -14.61 29.40
N GLN A 80 20.19 -13.88 30.12
CA GLN A 80 19.87 -12.56 30.65
C GLN A 80 19.59 -11.52 29.56
N VAL A 81 20.34 -11.55 28.45
CA VAL A 81 20.09 -10.68 27.29
C VAL A 81 18.74 -11.01 26.64
N SER A 82 18.41 -12.30 26.48
CA SER A 82 17.09 -12.71 25.97
C SER A 82 15.95 -12.27 26.89
N GLN A 83 16.10 -12.46 28.21
CA GLN A 83 15.12 -12.01 29.20
C GLN A 83 14.96 -10.50 29.20
N THR A 84 16.06 -9.76 29.07
CA THR A 84 16.05 -8.29 28.97
C THR A 84 15.33 -7.84 27.72
N HIS A 85 15.55 -8.50 26.59
CA HIS A 85 14.85 -8.22 25.33
C HIS A 85 13.35 -8.50 25.44
N ASP A 86 12.96 -9.61 26.10
CA ASP A 86 11.55 -9.93 26.35
C ASP A 86 10.87 -8.88 27.25
N VAL A 87 11.58 -8.40 28.28
CA VAL A 87 11.10 -7.32 29.16
C VAL A 87 10.93 -6.02 28.38
N ILE A 88 11.91 -5.64 27.54
CA ILE A 88 11.83 -4.45 26.68
C ILE A 88 10.65 -4.57 25.72
N MET A 89 10.48 -5.70 25.03
CA MET A 89 9.34 -5.92 24.13
C MET A 89 8.00 -5.86 24.86
N THR A 90 7.94 -6.34 26.10
CA THR A 90 6.72 -6.29 26.93
C THR A 90 6.43 -4.86 27.39
N LEU A 91 7.47 -4.10 27.72
CA LEU A 91 7.35 -2.70 28.10
C LEU A 91 6.90 -1.86 26.90
N ASP A 92 7.50 -2.04 25.72
CA ASP A 92 7.10 -1.37 24.48
C ASP A 92 5.64 -1.66 24.14
N LYS A 93 5.20 -2.91 24.26
CA LYS A 93 3.77 -3.27 24.09
C LYS A 93 2.88 -2.55 25.09
N THR A 94 3.31 -2.43 26.34
CA THR A 94 2.57 -1.72 27.39
C THR A 94 2.49 -0.23 27.09
N ILE A 95 3.61 0.39 26.72
CA ILE A 95 3.69 1.80 26.33
C ILE A 95 2.78 2.08 25.14
N SER A 96 2.91 1.32 24.05
CA SER A 96 2.04 1.49 22.88
C SER A 96 0.56 1.25 23.23
N SER A 97 0.25 0.30 24.12
CA SER A 97 -1.12 0.08 24.59
C SER A 97 -1.66 1.27 25.38
N LEU A 98 -0.84 1.86 26.26
CA LEU A 98 -1.19 3.04 27.05
C LEU A 98 -1.33 4.29 26.16
N GLU A 99 -0.44 4.49 25.19
CA GLU A 99 -0.52 5.57 24.21
C GLU A 99 -1.80 5.48 23.37
N MET A 100 -2.19 4.26 22.96
CA MET A 100 -3.45 4.02 22.28
C MET A 100 -4.67 4.29 23.16
N GLN A 101 -4.66 3.82 24.41
CA GLN A 101 -5.74 4.10 25.36
C GLN A 101 -5.86 5.60 25.64
N LEU A 102 -4.74 6.31 25.76
CA LEU A 102 -4.70 7.76 25.93
C LEU A 102 -5.23 8.48 24.69
N ALA A 103 -4.86 8.03 23.48
CA ALA A 103 -5.38 8.55 22.23
C ALA A 103 -6.90 8.34 22.10
N ALA A 104 -7.40 7.14 22.43
CA ALA A 104 -8.81 6.83 22.44
C ALA A 104 -9.59 7.66 23.48
N ALA A 105 -9.03 7.82 24.68
CA ALA A 105 -9.62 8.66 25.73
C ALA A 105 -9.65 10.14 25.34
N ARG A 106 -8.59 10.65 24.69
CA ARG A 106 -8.55 12.03 24.15
C ARG A 106 -9.59 12.24 23.05
N ALA A 107 -9.74 11.27 22.14
CA ALA A 107 -10.77 11.32 21.11
C ALA A 107 -12.19 11.35 21.74
N ALA A 108 -12.45 10.50 22.74
CA ALA A 108 -13.72 10.50 23.46
C ALA A 108 -13.96 11.79 24.28
N LYS A 109 -12.90 12.41 24.83
CA LYS A 109 -13.00 13.66 25.61
C LYS A 109 -13.17 14.90 24.74
N ALA A 110 -12.55 14.93 23.55
CA ALA A 110 -12.78 15.98 22.55
C ALA A 110 -14.26 16.02 22.12
N ASP A 111 -14.97 14.90 22.18
CA ASP A 111 -16.41 14.83 21.95
C ASP A 111 -17.26 15.40 23.12
N SER A 112 -16.67 15.79 24.26
CA SER A 112 -17.39 16.13 25.51
C SER A 112 -17.20 17.57 26.04
N GLU A 113 -16.15 18.31 25.66
CA GLU A 113 -15.75 19.59 26.28
C GLU A 113 -15.70 20.80 25.34
N GLU A 114 -16.71 21.02 24.49
CA GLU A 114 -16.93 22.33 23.85
C GLU A 114 -18.29 22.92 24.24
N GLY A 115 -18.29 23.77 25.28
CA GLY A 115 -19.47 24.49 25.73
C GLY A 115 -19.17 25.72 26.59
N SER A 116 -19.01 26.90 25.97
CA SER A 116 -19.42 28.22 26.51
C SER A 116 -19.18 29.38 25.54
N PRO A 117 -19.87 30.54 25.64
CA PRO A 117 -20.79 30.94 24.58
C PRO A 117 -20.50 32.32 23.96
N MET A 118 -20.76 32.47 22.65
CA MET A 118 -21.41 33.69 22.15
C MET A 118 -22.18 33.44 20.83
N VAL A 119 -23.46 33.79 20.91
CA VAL A 119 -24.57 33.77 19.94
C VAL A 119 -24.12 34.31 18.56
N THR A 120 -24.41 33.65 17.42
CA THR A 120 -25.66 33.86 16.65
C THR A 120 -25.99 32.71 15.68
N LYS A 121 -27.14 32.06 15.94
CA LYS A 121 -28.13 31.39 15.06
C LYS A 121 -27.72 30.32 14.03
N SER A 122 -28.15 29.11 14.40
CA SER A 122 -29.01 28.20 13.63
C SER A 122 -28.36 27.24 12.64
N GLY A 123 -28.00 26.08 13.17
CA GLY A 123 -27.94 24.80 12.48
C GLY A 123 -27.70 23.72 13.51
N ILE A 124 -28.78 23.15 14.07
CA ILE A 124 -28.71 21.92 14.84
C ILE A 124 -28.33 20.82 13.85
N GLU A 125 -27.03 20.65 13.60
CA GLU A 125 -26.54 19.36 13.14
C GLU A 125 -26.29 18.55 14.39
N ASN A 126 -27.27 17.71 14.73
CA ASN A 126 -27.09 16.56 15.59
C ASN A 126 -25.69 16.00 15.34
N TRP A 127 -24.88 15.82 16.39
CA TRP A 127 -23.76 14.90 16.39
C TRP A 127 -24.33 13.55 15.95
N LYS A 128 -24.35 13.30 14.63
CA LYS A 128 -24.90 12.08 14.07
C LYS A 128 -24.01 10.99 14.64
N GLU A 129 -24.56 10.23 15.57
CA GLU A 129 -23.97 9.00 16.08
C GLU A 129 -23.44 8.25 14.85
N ARG A 130 -22.09 8.22 14.71
CA ARG A 130 -21.45 7.78 13.47
C ARG A 130 -21.94 6.37 13.22
N ARG A 131 -22.53 6.15 12.03
CA ARG A 131 -23.13 4.86 11.71
C ARG A 131 -22.08 3.77 11.89
N LYS A 132 -22.37 2.82 12.80
CA LYS A 132 -21.50 1.67 13.01
C LYS A 132 -21.56 0.76 11.77
N VAL A 133 -20.40 0.49 11.19
CA VAL A 133 -20.23 -0.34 9.99
C VAL A 133 -19.22 -1.45 10.26
N PHE A 134 -19.25 -2.50 9.45
CA PHE A 134 -18.32 -3.62 9.58
C PHE A 134 -16.91 -3.22 9.13
N PHE A 135 -16.77 -2.76 7.89
CA PHE A 135 -15.49 -2.21 7.44
C PHE A 135 -15.67 -1.13 6.37
N VAL A 136 -14.67 -0.26 6.28
CA VAL A 136 -14.51 0.72 5.20
C VAL A 136 -13.34 0.30 4.33
N MET A 137 -13.55 0.17 3.03
CA MET A 137 -12.56 -0.18 2.03
C MET A 137 -12.29 1.02 1.12
N GLY A 138 -11.09 1.57 1.24
CA GLY A 138 -10.57 2.65 0.40
C GLY A 138 -9.72 2.09 -0.73
N ILE A 139 -10.18 2.28 -1.96
CA ILE A 139 -9.46 1.93 -3.18
C ILE A 139 -8.65 3.14 -3.62
N ILE A 140 -7.35 3.13 -3.38
CA ILE A 140 -6.44 4.25 -3.67
C ILE A 140 -6.26 4.36 -5.19
N THR A 141 -6.73 5.46 -5.77
CA THR A 141 -6.75 5.71 -7.23
C THR A 141 -6.13 7.08 -7.55
N ALA A 142 -5.67 7.30 -8.78
CA ALA A 142 -5.24 8.63 -9.25
C ALA A 142 -6.16 9.17 -10.36
N PHE A 143 -5.97 10.43 -10.75
CA PHE A 143 -6.68 11.04 -11.89
C PHE A 143 -6.53 10.23 -13.19
N SER A 144 -5.34 9.71 -13.46
CA SER A 144 -5.03 8.91 -14.66
C SER A 144 -5.67 7.52 -14.67
N SER A 145 -6.19 7.04 -13.53
CA SER A 145 -6.67 5.66 -13.36
C SER A 145 -8.13 5.44 -13.77
N ARG A 146 -8.73 6.29 -14.62
CA ARG A 146 -10.15 6.15 -15.00
C ARG A 146 -10.51 4.75 -15.47
N LYS A 147 -9.73 4.19 -16.40
CA LYS A 147 -9.96 2.83 -16.93
C LYS A 147 -9.89 1.75 -15.85
N ARG A 148 -9.03 1.92 -14.84
CA ARG A 148 -8.92 0.98 -13.71
C ARG A 148 -10.18 1.03 -12.84
N ARG A 149 -10.68 2.24 -12.54
CA ARG A 149 -11.93 2.40 -11.78
C ARG A 149 -13.12 1.79 -12.51
N ASP A 150 -13.24 2.04 -13.81
CA ASP A 150 -14.30 1.45 -14.64
C ASP A 150 -14.21 -0.09 -14.63
N SER A 151 -13.01 -0.65 -14.80
CA SER A 151 -12.79 -2.10 -14.71
C SER A 151 -13.15 -2.68 -13.33
N ILE A 152 -12.82 -1.99 -12.24
CA ILE A 152 -13.17 -2.42 -10.88
C ILE A 152 -14.69 -2.47 -10.69
N ARG A 153 -15.39 -1.45 -11.16
CA ARG A 153 -16.86 -1.37 -11.13
C ARG A 153 -17.53 -2.45 -11.99
N GLU A 154 -16.95 -2.78 -13.12
CA GLU A 154 -17.44 -3.82 -14.04
C GLU A 154 -17.15 -5.23 -13.54
N THR A 155 -16.32 -5.40 -12.50
CA THR A 155 -15.86 -6.72 -12.06
C THR A 155 -16.23 -7.06 -10.62
N TRP A 156 -15.66 -6.39 -9.62
CA TRP A 156 -15.73 -6.84 -8.23
C TRP A 156 -16.30 -5.81 -7.25
N MET A 157 -16.46 -4.55 -7.66
CA MET A 157 -17.11 -3.52 -6.86
C MET A 157 -18.56 -3.33 -7.32
N PRO A 158 -19.56 -3.60 -6.46
CA PRO A 158 -20.96 -3.33 -6.79
C PRO A 158 -21.19 -1.85 -7.10
N GLN A 159 -22.18 -1.56 -7.95
CA GLN A 159 -22.54 -0.21 -8.38
C GLN A 159 -23.96 0.16 -7.94
N GLY A 160 -24.26 1.47 -7.89
CA GLY A 160 -25.62 1.98 -7.74
C GLY A 160 -26.36 1.41 -6.54
N GLU A 161 -27.54 0.82 -6.77
CA GLU A 161 -28.37 0.25 -5.70
C GLU A 161 -27.74 -0.96 -5.01
N GLU A 162 -26.91 -1.74 -5.71
CA GLU A 162 -26.23 -2.87 -5.08
C GLU A 162 -25.15 -2.42 -4.09
N LEU A 163 -24.43 -1.34 -4.42
CA LEU A 163 -23.49 -0.70 -3.51
C LEU A 163 -24.21 -0.17 -2.27
N LYS A 164 -25.32 0.55 -2.45
CA LYS A 164 -26.15 1.04 -1.33
C LYS A 164 -26.69 -0.10 -0.48
N ARG A 165 -27.11 -1.20 -1.09
CA ARG A 165 -27.56 -2.40 -0.38
C ARG A 165 -26.44 -3.01 0.45
N LEU A 166 -25.24 -3.13 -0.11
CA LEU A 166 -24.05 -3.62 0.58
C LEU A 166 -23.73 -2.75 1.82
N GLU A 167 -23.82 -1.43 1.68
CA GLU A 167 -23.64 -0.50 2.80
C GLU A 167 -24.75 -0.63 3.85
N LYS A 168 -26.01 -0.77 3.43
CA LYS A 168 -27.16 -0.84 4.34
C LYS A 168 -27.20 -2.16 5.11
N GLU A 169 -27.08 -3.27 4.41
CA GLU A 169 -27.34 -4.61 4.93
C GLU A 169 -26.10 -5.26 5.54
N LYS A 170 -24.92 -5.03 4.96
CA LYS A 170 -23.66 -5.65 5.43
C LYS A 170 -22.77 -4.70 6.20
N GLY A 171 -23.09 -3.39 6.18
CA GLY A 171 -22.23 -2.38 6.78
C GLY A 171 -20.86 -2.35 6.12
N ILE A 172 -20.78 -2.58 4.81
CA ILE A 172 -19.52 -2.54 4.07
C ILE A 172 -19.53 -1.27 3.22
N ILE A 173 -18.62 -0.35 3.50
CA ILE A 173 -18.45 0.88 2.73
C ILE A 173 -17.27 0.69 1.76
N MET A 174 -17.47 0.94 0.47
CA MET A 174 -16.42 0.87 -0.54
C MET A 174 -16.34 2.20 -1.29
N ARG A 175 -15.17 2.84 -1.31
CA ARG A 175 -14.98 4.13 -1.99
C ARG A 175 -13.67 4.18 -2.75
N PHE A 176 -13.70 4.80 -3.92
CA PHE A 176 -12.49 5.25 -4.60
C PHE A 176 -11.93 6.47 -3.88
N VAL A 177 -10.69 6.37 -3.42
CA VAL A 177 -10.04 7.41 -2.61
C VAL A 177 -9.19 8.29 -3.52
N ILE A 178 -9.58 9.56 -3.61
CA ILE A 178 -8.96 10.53 -4.50
C ILE A 178 -8.79 11.87 -3.79
N GLY A 179 -7.65 12.52 -4.00
CA GLY A 179 -7.41 13.90 -3.63
C GLY A 179 -7.96 14.87 -4.67
N HIS A 180 -7.49 16.11 -4.61
CA HIS A 180 -7.81 17.16 -5.58
C HIS A 180 -6.56 17.55 -6.36
N SER A 181 -6.76 18.22 -7.49
CA SER A 181 -5.65 18.73 -8.29
C SER A 181 -5.00 19.93 -7.60
N ALA A 182 -3.78 20.27 -8.02
CA ALA A 182 -3.08 21.46 -7.54
C ALA A 182 -3.80 22.77 -7.94
N THR A 183 -4.68 22.72 -8.93
CA THR A 183 -5.48 23.85 -9.40
C THR A 183 -6.96 23.53 -9.20
N PRO A 184 -7.53 23.84 -8.02
CA PRO A 184 -8.93 23.53 -7.70
C PRO A 184 -9.89 23.97 -8.80
N GLY A 185 -10.76 23.05 -9.23
CA GLY A 185 -11.73 23.29 -10.32
C GLY A 185 -11.13 23.16 -11.72
N GLY A 186 -9.91 22.64 -11.83
CA GLY A 186 -9.24 22.34 -13.09
C GLY A 186 -9.96 21.27 -13.93
N VAL A 187 -9.40 20.95 -15.09
CA VAL A 187 -9.96 19.92 -15.98
C VAL A 187 -9.99 18.54 -15.30
N LEU A 188 -8.97 18.22 -14.51
CA LEU A 188 -8.88 16.95 -13.78
C LEU A 188 -9.97 16.84 -12.70
N ASP A 189 -10.18 17.89 -11.90
CA ASP A 189 -11.22 17.90 -10.87
C ASP A 189 -12.61 17.80 -11.50
N ARG A 190 -12.90 18.58 -12.55
CA ARG A 190 -14.18 18.51 -13.27
C ARG A 190 -14.47 17.13 -13.88
N ALA A 191 -13.44 16.41 -14.31
CA ALA A 191 -13.60 15.04 -14.81
C ALA A 191 -13.98 14.06 -13.70
N ILE A 192 -13.45 14.25 -12.49
CA ILE A 192 -13.85 13.48 -11.31
C ILE A 192 -15.25 13.87 -10.85
N ASP A 193 -15.60 15.16 -10.84
CA ASP A 193 -16.94 15.63 -10.45
C ASP A 193 -18.02 15.03 -11.35
N ALA A 194 -17.78 14.96 -12.66
CA ALA A 194 -18.69 14.30 -13.61
C ALA A 194 -18.82 12.78 -13.35
N GLU A 195 -17.73 12.12 -12.96
CA GLU A 195 -17.75 10.71 -12.58
C GLU A 195 -18.52 10.47 -11.27
N GLU A 196 -18.31 11.34 -10.28
CA GLU A 196 -19.01 11.32 -9.01
C GLU A 196 -20.51 11.62 -9.19
N GLU A 197 -20.89 12.48 -10.15
CA GLU A 197 -22.29 12.67 -10.53
C GLU A 197 -22.96 11.37 -10.96
N GLN A 198 -22.25 10.55 -11.74
CA GLN A 198 -22.75 9.30 -12.28
C GLN A 198 -22.74 8.15 -11.27
N HIS A 199 -21.66 7.99 -10.50
CA HIS A 199 -21.41 6.76 -9.74
C HIS A 199 -21.57 6.90 -8.22
N LYS A 200 -21.38 8.11 -7.67
CA LYS A 200 -21.52 8.40 -6.22
C LYS A 200 -20.68 7.50 -5.31
N ASP A 201 -19.48 7.17 -5.77
CA ASP A 201 -18.61 6.15 -5.16
C ASP A 201 -17.21 6.68 -4.77
N PHE A 202 -16.98 7.99 -4.76
CA PHE A 202 -15.73 8.58 -4.31
C PHE A 202 -15.70 8.94 -2.81
N LEU A 203 -14.48 8.90 -2.27
CA LEU A 203 -14.09 9.59 -1.05
C LEU A 203 -13.03 10.62 -1.42
N HIS A 204 -13.44 11.88 -1.43
CA HIS A 204 -12.55 13.02 -1.65
C HIS A 204 -11.72 13.28 -0.40
N LEU A 205 -10.41 13.43 -0.58
CA LEU A 205 -9.46 13.81 0.45
C LEU A 205 -9.02 15.26 0.26
N ASN A 206 -8.75 15.95 1.36
CA ASN A 206 -8.03 17.23 1.34
C ASN A 206 -6.52 16.95 1.18
N HIS A 207 -6.13 16.54 -0.02
CA HIS A 207 -4.77 16.16 -0.39
C HIS A 207 -4.56 16.52 -1.87
N ILE A 208 -3.45 17.18 -2.18
CA ILE A 208 -3.08 17.47 -3.56
C ILE A 208 -2.50 16.20 -4.19
N GLU A 209 -3.15 15.67 -5.22
CA GLU A 209 -2.61 14.55 -5.99
C GLU A 209 -1.32 14.97 -6.70
N GLY A 210 -0.21 14.31 -6.40
CA GLY A 210 1.10 14.69 -6.90
C GLY A 210 2.21 13.68 -6.61
N TYR A 211 3.38 13.94 -7.20
CA TYR A 211 4.55 13.07 -7.15
C TYR A 211 5.22 13.18 -5.76
N HIS A 212 5.26 12.06 -5.02
CA HIS A 212 5.95 11.82 -3.73
C HIS A 212 5.14 11.77 -2.42
N GLU A 213 3.83 11.48 -2.44
CA GLU A 213 3.05 11.42 -1.19
C GLU A 213 2.07 10.23 -1.09
N LEU A 214 2.34 9.09 -1.74
CA LEU A 214 1.47 7.90 -1.63
C LEU A 214 1.24 7.46 -0.18
N SER A 215 2.26 7.63 0.65
CA SER A 215 2.19 7.33 2.07
C SER A 215 1.34 8.35 2.84
N SER A 216 1.50 9.65 2.56
CA SER A 216 0.65 10.72 3.11
C SER A 216 -0.82 10.54 2.73
N LYS A 217 -1.10 10.18 1.47
CA LYS A 217 -2.47 9.90 1.01
C LYS A 217 -3.12 8.78 1.80
N THR A 218 -2.36 7.72 2.08
CA THR A 218 -2.85 6.58 2.86
C THR A 218 -3.14 6.96 4.31
N GLN A 219 -2.28 7.78 4.92
CA GLN A 219 -2.50 8.31 6.26
C GLN A 219 -3.73 9.23 6.35
N ILE A 220 -3.88 10.14 5.38
CA ILE A 220 -5.03 11.05 5.26
C ILE A 220 -6.31 10.24 5.04
N TYR A 221 -6.26 9.19 4.23
CA TYR A 221 -7.36 8.25 4.04
C TYR A 221 -7.83 7.65 5.36
N PHE A 222 -6.94 7.01 6.13
CA PHE A 222 -7.33 6.40 7.40
C PHE A 222 -7.90 7.42 8.38
N SER A 223 -7.26 8.59 8.48
CA SER A 223 -7.73 9.69 9.34
C SER A 223 -9.14 10.16 8.94
N THR A 224 -9.37 10.35 7.64
CA THR A 224 -10.67 10.79 7.10
C THR A 224 -11.73 9.70 7.29
N ALA A 225 -11.38 8.44 7.06
CA ALA A 225 -12.31 7.32 7.20
C ALA A 225 -12.73 7.13 8.66
N VAL A 226 -11.80 7.22 9.62
CA VAL A 226 -12.09 7.14 11.06
C VAL A 226 -12.99 8.29 11.52
N ALA A 227 -12.74 9.50 11.01
CA ALA A 227 -13.59 10.66 11.33
C ALA A 227 -15.02 10.48 10.78
N LYS A 228 -15.18 9.87 9.60
CA LYS A 228 -16.46 9.78 8.90
C LYS A 228 -17.31 8.55 9.27
N TRP A 229 -16.67 7.41 9.56
CA TRP A 229 -17.36 6.15 9.86
C TRP A 229 -16.82 5.50 11.11
N ASP A 230 -17.70 4.97 11.95
CA ASP A 230 -17.31 4.06 13.03
C ASP A 230 -17.27 2.63 12.50
N ALA A 231 -16.10 2.15 12.09
CA ALA A 231 -15.92 0.83 11.49
C ALA A 231 -15.10 -0.08 12.39
N ASP A 232 -15.38 -1.40 12.38
CA ASP A 232 -14.51 -2.36 13.07
C ASP A 232 -13.13 -2.46 12.40
N PHE A 233 -13.09 -2.35 11.07
CA PHE A 233 -11.88 -2.37 10.25
C PHE A 233 -11.85 -1.28 9.17
N TYR A 234 -10.64 -0.84 8.83
CA TYR A 234 -10.36 0.04 7.71
C TYR A 234 -9.35 -0.64 6.78
N ILE A 235 -9.63 -0.65 5.48
CA ILE A 235 -8.91 -1.44 4.49
C ILE A 235 -8.38 -0.51 3.41
N LYS A 236 -7.08 -0.60 3.12
CA LYS A 236 -6.47 0.03 1.96
C LYS A 236 -6.32 -1.00 0.85
N VAL A 237 -6.67 -0.61 -0.38
CA VAL A 237 -6.58 -1.44 -1.59
C VAL A 237 -6.00 -0.58 -2.73
N ASP A 238 -5.11 -1.11 -3.56
CA ASP A 238 -4.66 -0.45 -4.80
C ASP A 238 -5.69 -0.61 -5.94
N ASP A 239 -5.68 0.29 -6.93
CA ASP A 239 -6.62 0.24 -8.06
C ASP A 239 -6.25 -0.77 -9.17
N ASP A 240 -5.17 -1.53 -9.02
CA ASP A 240 -4.74 -2.60 -9.93
C ASP A 240 -4.83 -4.01 -9.35
N VAL A 241 -5.70 -4.20 -8.36
CA VAL A 241 -5.95 -5.51 -7.77
C VAL A 241 -7.41 -5.93 -7.94
N HIS A 242 -7.63 -7.24 -7.90
CA HIS A 242 -8.97 -7.83 -7.86
C HIS A 242 -9.24 -8.37 -6.45
N VAL A 243 -10.37 -7.98 -5.84
CA VAL A 243 -10.69 -8.35 -4.46
C VAL A 243 -11.95 -9.20 -4.39
N ASN A 244 -11.84 -10.36 -3.75
CA ASN A 244 -13.01 -11.12 -3.34
C ASN A 244 -13.55 -10.56 -2.00
N VAL A 245 -14.53 -9.65 -2.10
CA VAL A 245 -15.12 -8.95 -0.94
C VAL A 245 -15.72 -9.92 0.08
N GLY A 246 -16.32 -11.03 -0.37
CA GLY A 246 -16.88 -12.05 0.52
C GLY A 246 -15.83 -12.78 1.36
N MET A 247 -14.69 -13.10 0.76
CA MET A 247 -13.55 -13.70 1.48
C MET A 247 -12.89 -12.72 2.44
N VAL A 248 -12.75 -11.44 2.06
CA VAL A 248 -12.28 -10.38 2.96
C VAL A 248 -13.21 -10.28 4.17
N GLY A 249 -14.52 -10.19 3.95
CA GLY A 249 -15.51 -10.13 5.03
C GLY A 249 -15.44 -11.34 5.95
N SER A 250 -15.43 -12.55 5.38
CA SER A 250 -15.34 -13.80 6.16
C SER A 250 -14.05 -13.86 6.99
N THR A 251 -12.92 -13.41 6.44
CA THR A 251 -11.65 -13.34 7.16
C THR A 251 -11.75 -12.38 8.34
N LEU A 252 -12.22 -11.15 8.12
CA LEU A 252 -12.28 -10.12 9.15
C LEU A 252 -13.24 -10.44 10.31
N VAL A 253 -14.30 -11.22 10.06
CA VAL A 253 -15.19 -11.71 11.13
C VAL A 253 -14.40 -12.46 12.21
N HIS A 254 -13.43 -13.30 11.82
CA HIS A 254 -12.59 -14.08 12.75
C HIS A 254 -11.60 -13.22 13.56
N HIS A 255 -11.40 -11.96 13.18
CA HIS A 255 -10.48 -11.04 13.83
C HIS A 255 -11.19 -9.94 14.63
N ARG A 256 -12.53 -9.88 14.58
CA ARG A 256 -13.32 -8.76 15.16
C ARG A 256 -13.12 -8.57 16.66
N SER A 257 -12.88 -9.64 17.42
CA SER A 257 -12.66 -9.59 18.87
C SER A 257 -11.21 -9.31 19.28
N LYS A 258 -10.28 -9.24 18.32
CA LYS A 258 -8.85 -9.05 18.60
C LYS A 258 -8.51 -7.56 18.50
N PRO A 259 -7.84 -6.98 19.52
CA PRO A 259 -7.35 -5.61 19.43
C PRO A 259 -6.12 -5.50 18.53
N ARG A 260 -5.86 -4.31 17.99
CA ARG A 260 -4.62 -3.92 17.29
C ARG A 260 -4.23 -4.84 16.15
N ILE A 261 -5.20 -5.14 15.31
CA ILE A 261 -5.03 -5.96 14.14
C ILE A 261 -4.42 -5.14 13.02
N TYR A 262 -3.34 -5.68 12.44
CA TYR A 262 -2.78 -5.30 11.16
C TYR A 262 -2.63 -6.58 10.34
N ILE A 263 -3.37 -6.72 9.24
CA ILE A 263 -3.42 -7.92 8.42
C ILE A 263 -3.19 -7.56 6.95
N GLY A 264 -2.34 -8.33 6.30
CA GLY A 264 -2.10 -8.32 4.87
C GLY A 264 -1.09 -9.41 4.53
N CYS A 265 -0.59 -9.42 3.30
CA CYS A 265 0.54 -10.28 2.97
C CYS A 265 1.80 -9.71 3.62
N MET A 266 2.15 -10.21 4.81
CA MET A 266 3.26 -9.68 5.60
C MET A 266 4.60 -10.08 5.00
N LYS A 267 5.45 -9.09 4.74
CA LYS A 267 6.82 -9.27 4.26
C LYS A 267 7.82 -8.52 5.15
N SER A 268 9.07 -8.92 5.02
CA SER A 268 10.26 -8.19 5.48
C SER A 268 11.38 -8.52 4.49
N GLY A 269 12.26 -7.57 4.23
CA GLY A 269 13.30 -7.69 3.23
C GLY A 269 14.44 -6.71 3.50
N PRO A 270 15.57 -6.86 2.82
CA PRO A 270 16.71 -5.97 2.99
C PRO A 270 16.32 -4.52 2.67
N VAL A 271 16.86 -3.58 3.42
CA VAL A 271 16.72 -2.16 3.13
C VAL A 271 17.51 -1.82 1.88
N LEU A 272 16.86 -1.17 0.92
CA LEU A 272 17.42 -0.91 -0.40
C LEU A 272 18.23 0.38 -0.41
N ALA A 273 19.43 0.36 0.17
CA ALA A 273 20.31 1.52 0.30
C ALA A 273 21.04 1.94 -1.00
N GLN A 274 20.99 1.12 -2.06
CA GLN A 274 21.71 1.38 -3.32
C GLN A 274 20.94 2.34 -4.22
N LYS A 275 21.56 3.45 -4.61
CA LYS A 275 20.99 4.40 -5.58
C LYS A 275 20.76 3.71 -6.92
N GLY A 276 19.65 4.04 -7.59
CA GLY A 276 19.31 3.55 -8.92
C GLY A 276 18.38 2.32 -8.95
N VAL A 277 18.09 1.71 -7.79
CA VAL A 277 17.01 0.71 -7.70
C VAL A 277 15.65 1.41 -7.55
N LYS A 278 14.59 0.78 -8.09
CA LYS A 278 13.23 1.35 -8.14
C LYS A 278 12.70 1.86 -6.78
N TYR A 279 13.05 1.16 -5.71
CA TYR A 279 12.60 1.45 -4.34
C TYR A 279 13.79 1.79 -3.44
N HIS A 280 14.76 2.54 -3.97
CA HIS A 280 15.87 3.06 -3.17
C HIS A 280 15.34 3.84 -1.97
N GLU A 281 15.81 3.50 -0.78
CA GLU A 281 15.46 4.16 0.47
C GLU A 281 16.49 5.25 0.79
N PRO A 282 16.17 6.54 0.59
CA PRO A 282 17.12 7.63 0.83
C PRO A 282 17.50 7.75 2.31
N GLU A 283 16.63 7.32 3.21
CA GLU A 283 16.81 7.39 4.66
C GLU A 283 17.17 6.02 5.26
N TYR A 284 17.88 5.18 4.49
CA TYR A 284 18.19 3.79 4.88
C TYR A 284 18.89 3.68 6.24
N TRP A 285 19.65 4.72 6.61
CA TRP A 285 20.36 4.84 7.88
C TRP A 285 19.40 4.81 9.09
N LYS A 286 18.12 5.15 8.94
CA LYS A 286 17.10 5.05 10.00
C LYS A 286 16.79 3.60 10.37
N PHE A 287 17.08 2.66 9.47
CA PHE A 287 16.90 1.23 9.70
C PHE A 287 18.16 0.57 10.25
N GLY A 288 19.18 1.35 10.63
CA GLY A 288 20.45 0.91 11.21
C GLY A 288 21.54 0.69 10.16
N GLU A 289 22.36 -0.35 10.35
CA GLU A 289 23.55 -0.62 9.53
C GLU A 289 23.23 -1.34 8.22
N VAL A 290 24.21 -1.34 7.31
CA VAL A 290 24.13 -2.04 6.02
C VAL A 290 23.88 -3.53 6.26
N GLY A 291 22.80 -4.06 5.66
CA GLY A 291 22.36 -5.45 5.85
C GLY A 291 21.10 -5.58 6.71
N ASN A 292 20.67 -4.50 7.37
CA ASN A 292 19.40 -4.48 8.09
C ASN A 292 18.19 -4.64 7.16
N LYS A 293 17.09 -5.11 7.74
CA LYS A 293 15.84 -5.39 7.07
C LYS A 293 14.76 -4.40 7.51
N TYR A 294 13.82 -4.11 6.62
CA TYR A 294 12.61 -3.41 6.98
C TYR A 294 11.88 -4.16 8.10
N PHE A 295 11.24 -3.41 9.00
CA PHE A 295 10.24 -3.94 9.91
C PHE A 295 9.19 -4.74 9.13
N ARG A 296 8.62 -5.75 9.78
CA ARG A 296 7.57 -6.56 9.14
C ARG A 296 6.37 -5.66 8.82
N HIS A 297 5.99 -5.64 7.55
CA HIS A 297 4.89 -4.81 7.04
C HIS A 297 4.10 -5.57 5.97
N ALA A 298 2.85 -5.18 5.75
CA ALA A 298 2.04 -5.74 4.68
C ALA A 298 2.51 -5.23 3.31
N THR A 299 2.33 -6.03 2.26
CA THR A 299 2.46 -5.55 0.88
C THR A 299 1.49 -4.38 0.61
N GLY A 300 1.90 -3.47 -0.27
CA GLY A 300 1.11 -2.27 -0.58
C GLY A 300 -0.26 -2.57 -1.17
N GLN A 301 -0.40 -3.67 -1.91
CA GLN A 301 -1.60 -4.03 -2.69
C GLN A 301 -2.91 -4.02 -1.88
N ILE A 302 -2.91 -4.66 -0.71
CA ILE A 302 -4.07 -4.74 0.17
C ILE A 302 -3.67 -5.05 1.60
N TYR A 303 -4.23 -4.28 2.54
CA TYR A 303 -4.14 -4.60 3.97
C TYR A 303 -5.30 -3.97 4.75
N ALA A 304 -5.60 -4.56 5.90
CA ALA A 304 -6.63 -4.12 6.82
C ALA A 304 -6.02 -3.80 8.20
N ILE A 305 -6.55 -2.75 8.83
CA ILE A 305 -6.25 -2.38 10.21
C ILE A 305 -7.52 -2.28 11.03
N SER A 306 -7.47 -2.63 12.31
CA SER A 306 -8.60 -2.46 13.23
C SER A 306 -8.83 -1.00 13.60
N LYS A 307 -10.03 -0.73 14.13
CA LYS A 307 -10.45 0.61 14.60
C LYS A 307 -9.44 1.31 15.51
N ASP A 308 -8.92 0.61 16.50
CA ASP A 308 -7.97 1.15 17.47
C ASP A 308 -6.65 1.57 16.81
N LEU A 309 -6.12 0.76 15.89
CA LEU A 309 -4.92 1.09 15.14
C LEU A 309 -5.16 2.25 14.16
N ALA A 310 -6.30 2.27 13.47
CA ALA A 310 -6.66 3.39 12.60
C ALA A 310 -6.83 4.71 13.38
N THR A 311 -7.45 4.63 14.57
CA THR A 311 -7.59 5.77 15.50
C THR A 311 -6.22 6.24 15.98
N TYR A 312 -5.33 5.32 16.32
CA TYR A 312 -3.96 5.65 16.70
C TYR A 312 -3.22 6.41 15.59
N ILE A 313 -3.31 5.94 14.34
CA ILE A 313 -2.71 6.63 13.18
C ILE A 313 -3.30 8.04 13.03
N SER A 314 -4.62 8.18 13.20
CA SER A 314 -5.32 9.46 13.07
C SER A 314 -4.88 10.47 14.14
N VAL A 315 -4.81 10.05 15.41
CA VAL A 315 -4.39 10.91 16.53
C VAL A 315 -2.91 11.29 16.42
N ASN A 316 -2.07 10.34 16.00
CA ASN A 316 -0.62 10.54 15.89
C ASN A 316 -0.18 10.96 14.49
N ARG A 317 -1.07 11.53 13.67
CA ARG A 317 -0.77 11.83 12.26
C ARG A 317 0.48 12.70 12.04
N PHE A 318 0.86 13.52 13.01
CA PHE A 318 2.05 14.37 12.93
C PHE A 318 3.35 13.65 13.31
N LEU A 319 3.27 12.44 13.89
CA LEU A 319 4.40 11.64 14.36
C LEU A 319 4.66 10.42 13.47
N VAL A 320 3.66 9.96 12.69
CA VAL A 320 3.84 8.81 11.81
C VAL A 320 4.55 9.24 10.53
N TYR A 321 5.88 9.08 10.51
CA TYR A 321 6.67 9.15 9.29
C TYR A 321 6.50 7.86 8.51
N TRP A 322 6.01 7.98 7.28
CA TRP A 322 5.90 6.84 6.36
C TRP A 322 6.94 7.01 5.24
N SER A 323 8.07 6.32 5.39
CA SER A 323 9.10 6.13 4.36
C SER A 323 8.66 5.08 3.33
#